data_AF-A0A401H7V2-F1
#
_entry.id   AF-A0A401H7V2-F1
#
_cell.length_a   1.000
_cell.length_b   1.000
_cell.length_c   1.000
_cell.angle_alpha   90.00
_cell.angle_beta   90.00
_cell.angle_gamma   90.00
#
_symmetry.space_group_name_H-M   'P 1'
#
loop_
_entity.id
_entity.type
_entity.pdbx_description
1 polymer ?
#
loop_
_entity_poly.entity_id
_entity_poly.type
_entity_poly.pdbx_seq_one_letter_code
_entity_poly.pdbx_strand_id
1 'polypeptide(L)' 'MSERIVYPRIYVLRRRPRSGCEHFEVREREGEYIAFCRVLGRPLPSVSVEKCEKHWEDCPFRRMAAKMEGRDDWGQGSL' A
#
# COMPACT_ATOMS: atom_id res chain seq x y z
N MET A 1 -0.99 26.59 -4.47
CA MET A 1 -0.65 25.86 -5.71
C MET A 1 -0.41 24.42 -5.32
N SER A 2 -1.26 23.48 -5.74
CA SER A 2 -1.09 22.07 -5.39
C SER A 2 0.01 21.47 -6.25
N GLU A 3 1.10 21.01 -5.64
CA GLU A 3 2.21 20.36 -6.34
C GLU A 3 1.72 19.06 -7.00
N ARG A 4 1.97 18.90 -8.31
CA ARG A 4 1.65 17.64 -9.02
C ARG A 4 2.70 16.61 -8.66
N ILE A 5 2.36 15.66 -7.79
CA ILE A 5 3.20 14.49 -7.54
C ILE A 5 3.30 13.66 -8.83
N VAL A 6 4.52 13.50 -9.35
CA VAL A 6 4.82 12.68 -10.53
C VAL A 6 5.47 11.37 -10.04
N TYR A 7 4.89 10.23 -10.43
CA TYR A 7 5.43 8.92 -10.08
C TYR A 7 6.33 8.37 -11.20
N PRO A 8 7.47 7.74 -10.87
CA PRO A 8 8.24 6.96 -11.83
C PRO A 8 7.39 5.86 -12.47
N ARG A 9 7.65 5.52 -13.74
CA ARG A 9 6.88 4.53 -14.52
C ARG A 9 6.73 3.17 -13.84
N ILE A 10 7.69 2.77 -13.02
CA ILE A 10 7.63 1.49 -12.29
C ILE A 10 6.44 1.40 -11.32
N TYR A 11 5.86 2.53 -10.89
CA TYR A 11 4.70 2.60 -10.01
C TYR A 11 3.38 2.82 -10.76
N VAL A 12 3.45 3.11 -12.06
CA VAL A 12 2.30 3.48 -12.89
C VAL A 12 1.70 2.24 -13.54
N LEU A 13 0.41 2.02 -13.33
CA LEU A 13 -0.33 0.88 -13.87
C LEU A 13 -1.32 1.36 -14.94
N ARG A 14 -1.40 0.61 -16.04
CA ARG A 14 -2.36 0.86 -17.14
C ARG A 14 -3.74 0.26 -16.90
N ARG A 15 -3.86 -0.65 -15.94
CA ARG A 15 -5.14 -1.25 -15.53
C ARG A 15 -5.35 -1.02 -14.05
N ARG A 16 -6.61 -0.93 -13.64
CA ARG A 16 -6.97 -0.89 -12.23
C ARG A 16 -6.61 -2.23 -11.57
N PRO A 17 -5.67 -2.26 -10.61
CA PRO A 17 -5.34 -3.49 -9.91
C PRO A 17 -6.45 -3.86 -8.90
N ARG A 18 -6.54 -5.14 -8.56
CA ARG A 18 -7.50 -5.70 -7.61
C ARG A 18 -6.81 -6.71 -6.70
N SER A 19 -6.70 -6.38 -5.42
CA SER A 19 -6.20 -7.28 -4.38
C SER A 19 -7.27 -7.44 -3.29
N GLY A 20 -7.35 -8.63 -2.70
CA GLY A 20 -8.19 -8.89 -1.52
C GLY A 20 -7.60 -8.37 -0.20
N CYS A 21 -6.38 -7.83 -0.24
CA CYS A 21 -5.70 -7.28 0.94
C CYS A 21 -6.40 -6.02 1.48
N GLU A 22 -6.75 -6.01 2.76
CA GLU A 22 -7.36 -4.87 3.46
C GLU A 22 -6.47 -3.61 3.54
N HIS A 23 -5.16 -3.78 3.37
CA HIS A 23 -4.19 -2.67 3.36
C HIS A 23 -3.80 -2.20 1.95
N PHE A 24 -4.45 -2.71 0.91
CA PHE A 24 -4.17 -2.35 -0.48
C PHE A 24 -5.09 -1.21 -0.92
N GLU A 25 -4.50 -0.09 -1.36
CA GLU A 25 -5.22 1.09 -1.81
C GLU A 25 -4.87 1.41 -3.27
N VAL A 26 -5.85 1.85 -4.05
CA VAL A 26 -5.65 2.26 -5.44
C VAL A 26 -6.06 3.71 -5.60
N ARG A 27 -5.16 4.51 -6.17
CA ARG A 27 -5.44 5.89 -6.57
C ARG A 27 -5.46 5.94 -8.08
N GLU A 28 -6.52 6.52 -8.63
CA GLU A 28 -6.68 6.76 -10.06
C GLU A 28 -6.34 8.22 -10.35
N ARG A 29 -5.59 8.44 -11.44
CA ARG A 29 -5.29 9.78 -11.93
C ARG A 29 -5.18 9.73 -13.45
N GLU A 30 -6.05 10.48 -14.14
CA GLU A 30 -5.97 10.67 -15.59
C GLU A 30 -5.93 9.34 -16.37
N GLY A 31 -6.63 8.31 -15.88
CA GLY A 31 -6.67 6.96 -16.47
C GLY A 31 -5.48 6.04 -16.10
N GLU A 32 -4.53 6.55 -15.32
CA GLU A 32 -3.44 5.77 -14.73
C GLU A 32 -3.76 5.40 -13.28
N TYR A 33 -3.21 4.28 -12.81
CA TYR A 33 -3.45 3.79 -11.45
C TYR A 33 -2.14 3.64 -10.70
N ILE A 34 -2.14 4.07 -9.44
CA ILE A 34 -1.05 3.86 -8.50
C ILE A 34 -1.59 3.05 -7.33
N ALA A 35 -0.93 1.92 -7.05
CA ALA A 35 -1.26 1.09 -5.90
C ALA A 35 -0.38 1.45 -4.70
N PHE A 36 -0.94 1.39 -3.51
CA PHE A 36 -0.27 1.65 -2.24
C PHE A 36 -0.48 0.49 -1.28
N CYS A 37 0.54 0.22 -0.46
CA CYS A 37 0.41 -0.63 0.71
C CYS A 37 0.44 0.25 1.95
N ARG A 38 -0.65 0.28 2.71
CA ARG A 38 -0.74 1.09 3.95
C ARG A 38 0.27 0.65 5.01
N VAL A 39 0.54 -0.66 5.11
CA VAL A 39 1.54 -1.20 6.05
C VAL A 39 2.95 -0.68 5.73
N LEU A 40 3.31 -0.60 4.44
CA LEU A 40 4.63 -0.12 4.03
C LEU A 40 4.70 1.40 3.89
N GLY A 41 3.56 2.10 3.94
CA GLY A 41 3.48 3.56 3.81
C GLY A 41 3.95 4.11 2.46
N ARG A 42 3.95 3.31 1.38
CA ARG A 42 4.54 3.69 0.08
C ARG A 42 3.80 3.11 -1.13
N PRO A 43 3.97 3.71 -2.33
CA PRO A 43 3.46 3.11 -3.56
C PRO A 43 4.19 1.80 -3.87
N LEU A 44 3.46 0.84 -4.44
CA LEU A 44 3.99 -0.44 -4.85
C LEU A 44 4.42 -0.37 -6.32
N PRO A 45 5.65 -0.83 -6.66
CA PRO A 45 6.00 -1.01 -8.06
C PRO A 45 5.13 -2.10 -8.68
N SER A 46 4.93 -2.06 -9.99
CA SER A 46 4.03 -2.96 -10.73
C SER A 46 4.24 -4.45 -10.39
N VAL A 47 5.49 -4.90 -10.31
CA VAL A 47 5.84 -6.28 -9.92
C VAL A 47 5.38 -6.66 -8.51
N SER A 48 5.37 -5.70 -7.57
CA SER A 48 4.86 -5.92 -6.21
C SER A 48 3.34 -5.87 -6.18
N VAL A 49 2.71 -5.08 -7.05
CA VAL A 49 1.25 -5.07 -7.22
C VAL A 49 0.78 -6.44 -7.68
N GLU A 50 1.39 -7.01 -8.72
CA GLU A 50 1.03 -8.35 -9.21
C GLU A 50 1.17 -9.42 -8.13
N LYS A 51 2.22 -9.35 -7.31
CA LYS A 51 2.40 -10.24 -6.16
C LYS A 51 1.29 -10.04 -5.12
N CYS A 52 0.91 -8.79 -4.85
CA CYS A 52 -0.15 -8.49 -3.90
C CYS A 52 -1.53 -8.90 -4.43
N GLU A 53 -1.80 -8.86 -5.73
CA GLU A 53 -3.05 -9.36 -6.28
C GLU A 53 -3.16 -10.89 -6.15
N LYS A 54 -2.06 -11.61 -6.40
CA LYS A 54 -2.05 -13.09 -6.44
C LYS A 54 -1.82 -13.77 -5.09
N HIS A 55 -1.06 -13.15 -4.19
CA HIS A 55 -0.51 -13.78 -2.99
C HIS A 55 -0.68 -12.90 -1.74
N TRP A 56 -1.78 -12.13 -1.66
CA TRP A 56 -2.02 -11.28 -0.49
C TRP A 56 -2.23 -12.07 0.81
N GLU A 57 -2.75 -13.30 0.71
CA GLU A 57 -3.03 -14.18 1.86
C GLU A 57 -1.74 -14.53 2.62
N ASP A 58 -0.66 -14.79 1.89
CA ASP A 58 0.67 -15.11 2.43
C ASP A 58 1.56 -13.89 2.70
N CYS A 59 1.02 -12.68 2.52
CA CYS A 59 1.79 -11.45 2.63
C CYS A 59 2.38 -11.28 4.04
N PRO A 60 3.72 -11.27 4.21
CA PRO A 60 4.33 -11.14 5.53
C PRO A 60 3.99 -9.80 6.18
N PHE A 61 3.89 -8.73 5.39
CA PHE A 61 3.54 -7.40 5.87
C PHE A 61 2.12 -7.34 6.41
N ARG A 62 1.16 -8.00 5.75
CA ARG A 62 -0.23 -8.10 6.24
C ARG A 62 -0.29 -8.81 7.59
N ARG A 63 0.42 -9.94 7.73
CA ARG A 63 0.48 -10.66 9.03
C ARG A 63 1.16 -9.86 10.13
N MET A 64 2.14 -9.03 9.80
CA MET A 64 2.79 -8.15 10.77
C MET A 64 1.86 -7.02 11.23
N ALA A 65 1.10 -6.41 10.31
CA ALA A 65 0.13 -5.36 10.65
C ALA A 65 -0.90 -5.87 11.68
N ALA A 66 -1.49 -7.04 11.45
CA ALA A 66 -2.42 -7.66 12.40
C ALA A 66 -1.83 -7.90 13.80
N LYS A 67 -0.50 -8.06 13.92
CA LYS A 67 0.18 -8.20 15.22
C LYS A 67 0.47 -6.84 15.88
N MET A 68 0.67 -5.79 15.09
CA MET A 68 0.95 -4.44 15.57
C MET A 68 -0.32 -3.70 15.99
N GLU A 69 -1.46 -3.97 15.32
CA GLU A 69 -2.78 -3.41 15.66
C GLU A 69 -3.30 -3.88 17.04
N GLY A 70 -2.64 -4.87 17.67
CA GLY A 70 -2.89 -5.27 19.07
C GLY A 70 -1.97 -4.61 20.09
N ARG A 71 -1.14 -3.63 19.69
CA ARG A 71 -0.16 -2.97 20.56
C ARG A 71 -0.46 -1.47 20.69
N ASP A 72 -1.63 -1.15 21.26
CA ASP A 72 -1.93 0.17 21.85
C ASP A 72 -1.11 0.38 23.15
N ASP A 73 0.21 0.31 23.05
CA ASP A 73 1.13 0.80 24.09
C ASP A 73 2.05 1.84 23.44
N TRP A 74 1.44 2.95 23.03
CA TRP A 74 2.15 4.22 23.00
C TRP A 74 2.43 4.58 24.45
N GLY A 75 3.63 4.22 24.90
CA GLY A 75 4.15 4.58 26.20
C GLY A 75 3.81 6.02 26.51
N GLN A 76 3.11 6.19 27.64
CA GLN A 76 2.95 7.48 28.28
C GLN A 76 4.36 8.08 28.45
N GLY A 77 4.68 9.10 27.65
CA GLY A 77 5.72 10.05 28.00
C GLY A 77 5.30 10.70 29.30
N SER A 78 5.77 10.17 30.42
CA SER A 78 5.63 10.81 31.73
C SER A 78 6.50 12.06 31.75
N LEU A 79 5.89 13.14 32.23
CA LEU A 79 6.44 14.47 32.49
C LEU A 79 7.77 14.45 33.25
#